data_AF-A0A5S9M4M0-F1
#
_entry.id   AF-A0A5S9M4M0-F1
#
_cell.length_a   1.000
_cell.length_b   1.000
_cell.length_c   1.000
_cell.angle_alpha   90.00
_cell.angle_beta   90.00
_cell.angle_gamma   90.00
#
_symmetry.space_group_name_H-M   'P 1'
#
loop_
_entity.id
_entity.type
_entity.pdbx_description
1 polymer ?
#
loop_
_entity_poly.entity_id
_entity_poly.type
_entity_poly.pdbx_seq_one_letter_code
_entity_poly.pdbx_strand_id
1 'polypeptide(L)'
;MKTEFVDGQRKTTKPVLEVAEMVLSGTVNKYFVSELAKHDISSVGVSGKDGQMLVADFLDQDVYGYVGEIKEVHPEMAEALMEKQFIPVIAPLSMTEECQTLNVNADLAASAVAGAMKADKLMFVTDVEGILKNGELLDVVTEQEALSLIDEGIISGE
;
A
#
# COMPACT_ATOMS: atom_id res chain seq x y z
N MET A 1 18.98 6.17 11.65
CA MET A 1 17.80 6.37 12.50
C MET A 1 17.37 5.01 13.02
N LYS A 2 17.09 4.86 14.31
CA LYS A 2 16.59 3.59 14.86
C LYS A 2 15.12 3.45 14.46
N THR A 3 14.75 2.32 13.87
CA THR A 3 13.37 2.04 13.46
C THR A 3 12.62 1.41 14.63
N GLU A 4 11.40 1.87 14.89
CA GLU A 4 10.49 1.29 15.89
C GLU A 4 9.23 0.81 15.16
N PHE A 5 8.83 -0.42 15.44
CA PHE A 5 7.61 -1.02 14.91
C PHE A 5 6.67 -1.33 16.07
N VAL A 6 5.39 -1.09 15.87
CA VAL A 6 4.30 -1.43 16.78
C VAL A 6 3.27 -2.18 15.94
N ASP A 7 2.90 -3.40 16.32
CA ASP A 7 1.90 -4.23 15.62
C ASP A 7 2.11 -4.30 14.09
N GLY A 8 3.35 -4.55 13.66
CA GLY A 8 3.73 -4.61 12.24
C GLY A 8 3.80 -3.25 11.50
N GLN A 9 3.36 -2.17 12.13
CA GLN A 9 3.38 -0.82 11.58
C GLN A 9 4.63 -0.06 12.02
N ARG A 10 5.29 0.60 11.07
CA ARG A 10 6.44 1.45 11.38
C ARG A 10 5.97 2.72 12.09
N LYS A 11 6.37 2.91 13.34
CA LYS A 11 6.16 4.19 14.03
C LYS A 11 6.86 5.29 13.25
N THR A 12 6.08 6.27 12.80
CA THR A 12 6.53 7.28 11.85
C THR A 12 6.47 8.65 12.52
N THR A 13 7.63 9.14 12.98
CA THR A 13 7.74 10.52 13.47
C THR A 13 7.75 11.51 12.30
N LYS A 14 7.53 12.81 12.56
CA LYS A 14 7.54 13.84 11.51
C LYS A 14 8.82 13.82 10.65
N PRO A 15 10.05 13.77 11.22
CA PRO A 15 11.27 13.71 10.40
C PRO A 15 11.39 12.40 9.61
N VAL A 16 10.89 11.29 10.15
CA VAL A 16 10.87 10.00 9.45
C VAL A 16 9.89 10.05 8.27
N LEU A 17 8.72 10.67 8.45
CA LEU A 17 7.74 10.87 7.39
C LEU A 17 8.33 11.69 6.24
N GLU A 18 8.99 12.81 6.53
CA GLU A 18 9.57 13.69 5.49
C GLU A 18 10.60 12.93 4.63
N VAL A 19 11.45 12.12 5.28
CA VAL A 19 12.40 11.26 4.57
C VAL A 19 11.67 10.17 3.78
N ALA A 20 10.69 9.51 4.38
CA ALA A 20 9.91 8.47 3.72
C ALA A 20 9.18 9.02 2.49
N GLU A 21 8.57 10.20 2.57
CA GLU A 21 7.90 10.86 1.45
C GLU A 21 8.87 11.15 0.30
N MET A 22 10.04 11.75 0.59
CA MET A 22 11.06 12.00 -0.43
C MET A 22 11.56 10.71 -1.10
N VAL A 23 11.76 9.65 -0.32
CA VAL A 23 12.29 8.37 -0.84
C VAL A 23 11.21 7.63 -1.62
N LEU A 24 10.00 7.49 -1.08
CA LEU A 24 8.91 6.74 -1.69
C LEU A 24 8.41 7.44 -2.96
N SER A 25 8.02 8.72 -2.89
CA SER A 25 7.50 9.46 -4.05
C SER A 25 8.58 9.91 -5.03
N GLY A 26 9.81 10.08 -4.56
CA GLY A 26 10.94 10.50 -5.39
C GLY A 26 11.74 9.34 -5.93
N THR A 27 12.52 8.68 -5.08
CA THR A 27 13.52 7.70 -5.54
C THR A 27 12.88 6.39 -5.99
N VAL A 28 12.07 5.76 -5.14
CA VAL A 28 11.49 4.43 -5.38
C VAL A 28 10.43 4.49 -6.46
N ASN A 29 9.49 5.44 -6.38
CA ASN A 29 8.43 5.60 -7.37
C ASN A 29 9.02 5.86 -8.78
N LYS A 30 10.01 6.76 -8.90
CA LYS A 30 10.62 7.05 -10.21
C LYS A 30 11.56 5.96 -10.71
N TYR A 31 12.13 5.14 -9.81
CA TYR A 31 12.82 3.92 -10.22
C TYR A 31 11.90 2.99 -11.00
N PHE A 32 10.70 2.70 -10.48
CA PHE A 32 9.74 1.83 -11.18
C PHE A 32 9.24 2.44 -12.50
N VAL A 33 8.93 3.74 -12.53
CA VAL A 33 8.58 4.43 -13.78
C VAL A 33 9.69 4.31 -14.82
N SER A 34 10.95 4.50 -14.41
CA SER A 34 12.10 4.38 -15.31
C SER A 34 12.31 2.95 -15.78
N GLU A 35 12.11 1.96 -14.91
CA GLU A 35 12.22 0.55 -15.28
C GLU A 35 11.13 0.14 -16.27
N LEU A 36 9.87 0.51 -16.03
CA LEU A 36 8.77 0.29 -16.97
C LEU A 36 9.03 0.94 -18.34
N ALA A 37 9.56 2.15 -18.36
CA ALA A 37 9.90 2.85 -19.60
C ALA A 37 10.97 2.12 -20.43
N LYS A 38 11.92 1.38 -19.80
CA LYS A 38 12.91 0.57 -20.53
C LYS A 38 12.28 -0.60 -21.30
N HIS A 39 11.07 -1.00 -20.91
CA HIS A 39 10.29 -2.06 -21.56
C HIS A 39 9.13 -1.50 -22.40
N ASP A 40 9.23 -0.23 -22.83
CA ASP A 40 8.25 0.48 -23.64
C ASP A 40 6.85 0.59 -23.00
N ILE A 41 6.79 0.54 -21.67
CA ILE A 41 5.55 0.68 -20.90
C ILE A 41 5.39 2.13 -20.44
N SER A 42 4.37 2.81 -20.98
CA SER A 42 3.97 4.15 -20.55
C SER A 42 3.41 4.10 -19.13
N SER A 43 4.07 4.79 -18.20
CA SER A 43 3.67 4.83 -16.79
C SER A 43 3.77 6.25 -16.22
N VAL A 44 2.97 6.52 -15.19
CA VAL A 44 2.97 7.79 -14.47
C VAL A 44 3.09 7.52 -12.98
N GLY A 45 4.16 8.06 -12.40
CA GLY A 45 4.42 7.94 -10.98
C GLY A 45 3.70 9.02 -10.18
N VAL A 46 2.82 8.60 -9.27
CA VAL A 46 2.04 9.43 -8.35
C VAL A 46 2.16 8.91 -6.92
N SER A 47 1.62 9.63 -5.96
CA SER A 47 1.35 9.21 -4.60
C SER A 47 -0.15 9.20 -4.33
N GLY A 48 -0.62 8.55 -3.27
CA GLY A 48 -2.02 8.64 -2.88
C GLY A 48 -2.46 10.06 -2.47
N LYS A 49 -1.55 11.03 -2.33
CA LYS A 49 -1.90 12.45 -2.12
C LYS A 49 -2.39 13.12 -3.39
N ASP A 50 -1.87 12.68 -4.55
CA ASP A 50 -2.16 13.29 -5.83
C ASP A 50 -3.63 13.05 -6.17
N GLY A 51 -4.35 14.12 -6.50
CA GLY A 51 -5.80 14.06 -6.72
C GLY A 51 -6.63 13.67 -5.48
N GLN A 52 -6.04 13.72 -4.26
CA GLN A 52 -6.66 13.23 -3.02
C GLN A 52 -7.06 11.74 -3.09
N MET A 53 -6.35 10.94 -3.88
CA MET A 53 -6.67 9.53 -4.10
C MET A 53 -6.83 8.72 -2.80
N LEU A 54 -6.01 8.97 -1.78
CA LEU A 54 -6.09 8.34 -0.47
C LEU A 54 -6.29 9.40 0.60
N VAL A 55 -7.52 9.52 1.10
CA VAL A 55 -7.86 10.34 2.26
C VAL A 55 -7.83 9.46 3.51
N ALA A 56 -7.09 9.88 4.53
CA ALA A 56 -6.87 9.11 5.74
C ALA A 56 -6.87 10.01 6.98
N ASP A 57 -7.23 9.42 8.12
CA ASP A 57 -6.99 9.99 9.44
C ASP A 57 -5.77 9.35 10.09
N PHE A 58 -5.28 9.93 11.19
CA PHE A 58 -4.29 9.27 12.03
C PHE A 58 -4.86 7.99 12.61
N LEU A 59 -4.14 6.87 12.45
CA LEU A 59 -4.56 5.59 13.03
C LEU A 59 -4.64 5.65 14.56
N ASP A 60 -3.52 6.05 15.18
CA ASP A 60 -3.40 6.51 16.56
C ASP A 60 -2.11 7.31 16.61
N GLN A 61 -2.24 8.63 16.71
CA GLN A 61 -1.10 9.53 16.58
C GLN A 61 -0.09 9.38 17.73
N ASP A 62 -0.54 9.01 18.93
CA ASP A 62 0.32 8.87 20.10
C ASP A 62 1.15 7.58 20.02
N VAL A 63 0.55 6.52 19.47
CA VAL A 63 1.20 5.21 19.31
C VAL A 63 2.08 5.18 18.06
N TYR A 64 1.51 5.50 16.90
CA TYR A 64 2.13 5.29 15.58
C TYR A 64 2.72 6.57 14.95
N GLY A 65 2.38 7.75 15.46
CA GLY A 65 2.78 9.02 14.86
C GLY A 65 2.00 9.31 13.58
N TYR A 66 2.69 9.65 12.50
CA TYR A 66 2.12 10.00 11.19
C TYR A 66 1.81 8.77 10.33
N VAL A 67 1.10 7.80 10.91
CA VAL A 67 0.58 6.62 10.21
C VAL A 67 -0.91 6.80 9.98
N GLY A 68 -1.36 6.55 8.75
CA GLY A 68 -2.73 6.79 8.32
C GLY A 68 -3.59 5.53 8.32
N GLU A 69 -4.84 5.71 8.72
CA GLU A 69 -5.96 4.79 8.48
C GLU A 69 -6.81 5.36 7.34
N ILE A 70 -6.88 4.66 6.21
CA ILE A 70 -7.61 5.12 5.02
C ILE A 70 -9.11 5.20 5.36
N LYS A 71 -9.72 6.35 5.09
CA LYS A 71 -11.15 6.62 5.28
C LYS A 71 -11.90 6.68 3.96
N GLU A 72 -11.27 7.23 2.93
CA GLU A 72 -11.86 7.38 1.62
C GLU A 72 -10.81 7.19 0.51
N VAL A 73 -11.26 6.69 -0.63
CA VAL A 73 -10.43 6.48 -1.81
C VAL A 73 -11.11 7.09 -3.03
N HIS A 74 -10.41 7.98 -3.72
CA HIS A 74 -10.84 8.66 -4.95
C HIS A 74 -10.05 8.09 -6.15
N PRO A 75 -10.58 7.07 -6.86
CA PRO A 75 -9.84 6.38 -7.91
C PRO A 75 -9.77 7.16 -9.23
N GLU A 76 -10.49 8.27 -9.38
CA GLU A 76 -10.74 8.97 -10.65
C GLU A 76 -9.45 9.35 -11.36
N MET A 77 -8.41 9.74 -10.62
CA MET A 77 -7.10 10.05 -11.20
C MET A 77 -6.43 8.80 -11.79
N ALA A 78 -6.44 7.66 -11.09
CA ALA A 78 -5.88 6.41 -11.60
C ALA A 78 -6.68 5.91 -12.82
N GLU A 79 -8.01 5.99 -12.76
CA GLU A 79 -8.89 5.64 -13.87
C GLU A 79 -8.58 6.49 -15.10
N ALA A 80 -8.48 7.81 -14.95
CA ALA A 80 -8.15 8.72 -16.05
C ALA A 80 -6.77 8.42 -16.68
N LEU A 81 -5.77 8.05 -15.88
CA LEU A 81 -4.46 7.64 -16.38
C LEU A 81 -4.57 6.33 -17.19
N MET A 82 -5.30 5.35 -16.68
CA MET A 82 -5.49 4.06 -17.36
C MET A 82 -6.30 4.20 -18.64
N GLU A 83 -7.33 5.06 -18.68
CA GLU A 83 -8.07 5.41 -19.90
C GLU A 83 -7.17 5.96 -21.01
N LYS A 84 -6.07 6.63 -20.61
CA LYS A 84 -5.03 7.14 -21.52
C LYS A 84 -3.88 6.16 -21.74
N GLN A 85 -4.04 4.91 -21.35
CA GLN A 85 -3.06 3.83 -21.50
C GLN A 85 -1.76 4.07 -20.72
N PHE A 86 -1.81 4.84 -19.63
CA PHE A 86 -0.73 4.92 -18.66
C PHE A 86 -0.94 3.93 -17.52
N ILE A 87 0.13 3.27 -17.08
CA ILE A 87 0.14 2.51 -15.84
C ILE A 87 0.43 3.46 -14.66
N PRO A 88 -0.51 3.64 -13.71
CA PRO A 88 -0.24 4.41 -12.50
C PRO A 88 0.70 3.63 -11.56
N VAL A 89 1.80 4.26 -11.15
CA VAL A 89 2.70 3.76 -10.10
C VAL A 89 2.47 4.61 -8.85
N ILE A 90 1.84 4.04 -7.82
CA ILE A 90 1.32 4.79 -6.68
C ILE A 90 2.21 4.57 -5.45
N ALA A 91 2.79 5.64 -4.90
CA ALA A 91 3.47 5.60 -3.60
C ALA A 91 2.44 5.59 -2.44
N PRO A 92 2.65 4.76 -1.39
CA PRO A 92 1.67 4.53 -0.33
C PRO A 92 1.69 5.65 0.74
N LEU A 93 1.38 6.86 0.29
CA LEU A 93 1.20 8.04 1.13
C LEU A 93 -0.24 8.52 0.97
N SER A 94 -0.83 8.97 2.06
CA SER A 94 -2.16 9.55 2.08
C SER A 94 -2.12 10.98 2.63
N MET A 95 -3.29 11.59 2.68
CA MET A 95 -3.47 12.94 3.18
C MET A 95 -4.72 13.04 4.06
N THR A 96 -4.66 13.82 5.14
CA THR A 96 -5.86 14.19 5.91
C THR A 96 -6.68 15.25 5.18
N GLU A 97 -7.91 15.47 5.61
CA GLU A 97 -8.77 16.58 5.12
C GLU A 97 -8.08 17.95 5.23
N GLU A 98 -7.28 18.15 6.28
CA GLU A 98 -6.46 19.36 6.50
C GLU A 98 -5.14 19.36 5.72
N CYS A 99 -5.00 18.49 4.72
CA CYS A 99 -3.85 18.37 3.84
C CYS A 99 -2.55 17.92 4.54
N GLN A 100 -2.63 17.19 5.65
CA GLN A 100 -1.45 16.63 6.31
C GLN A 100 -1.07 15.27 5.73
N THR A 101 0.20 15.08 5.40
CA THR A 101 0.68 13.80 4.86
C THR A 101 0.77 12.74 5.94
N LEU A 102 0.38 11.51 5.60
CA LEU A 102 0.51 10.33 6.43
C LEU A 102 1.14 9.18 5.63
N ASN A 103 1.90 8.35 6.33
CA ASN A 103 2.41 7.10 5.78
C ASN A 103 1.35 6.00 5.92
N VAL A 104 1.13 5.20 4.89
CA VAL A 104 0.20 4.07 4.96
C VAL A 104 0.97 2.78 4.67
N ASN A 105 0.55 1.68 5.29
CA ASN A 105 1.03 0.36 4.89
C ASN A 105 0.69 0.12 3.40
N ALA A 106 1.67 -0.37 2.63
CA ALA A 106 1.53 -0.52 1.18
C ALA A 106 0.46 -1.54 0.79
N ASP A 107 0.30 -2.62 1.54
CA ASP A 107 -0.69 -3.65 1.26
C ASP A 107 -2.11 -3.15 1.54
N LEU A 108 -2.28 -2.37 2.62
CA LEU A 108 -3.55 -1.70 2.92
C LEU A 108 -3.90 -0.65 1.85
N ALA A 109 -2.92 0.14 1.41
CA ALA A 109 -3.11 1.11 0.33
C ALA A 109 -3.49 0.42 -0.99
N ALA A 110 -2.79 -0.64 -1.37
CA ALA A 110 -3.10 -1.41 -2.57
C ALA A 110 -4.49 -2.06 -2.50
N SER A 111 -4.85 -2.63 -1.34
CA SER A 111 -6.18 -3.21 -1.09
C SER A 111 -7.29 -2.18 -1.22
N ALA A 112 -7.10 -0.99 -0.65
CA ALA A 112 -8.06 0.10 -0.68
C ALA A 112 -8.26 0.63 -2.11
N VAL A 113 -7.17 0.86 -2.85
CA VAL A 113 -7.23 1.28 -4.27
C VAL A 113 -7.90 0.20 -5.12
N ALA A 114 -7.52 -1.07 -4.97
CA ALA A 114 -8.13 -2.17 -5.71
C ALA A 114 -9.64 -2.29 -5.45
N GLY A 115 -10.06 -2.13 -4.19
CA GLY A 115 -11.47 -2.11 -3.81
C GLY A 115 -12.25 -0.95 -4.44
N ALA A 116 -11.68 0.27 -4.40
CA ALA A 116 -12.30 1.45 -4.99
C ALA A 116 -12.42 1.36 -6.52
N MET A 117 -11.38 0.84 -7.18
CA MET A 117 -11.35 0.62 -8.63
C MET A 117 -12.15 -0.61 -9.07
N LYS A 118 -12.68 -1.41 -8.11
CA LYS A 118 -13.34 -2.70 -8.36
C LYS A 118 -12.49 -3.62 -9.23
N ALA A 119 -11.20 -3.70 -8.92
CA ALA A 119 -10.26 -4.52 -9.65
C ALA A 119 -10.66 -6.00 -9.60
N ASP A 120 -10.50 -6.71 -10.72
CA ASP A 120 -10.79 -8.15 -10.78
C ASP A 120 -9.86 -8.98 -9.87
N LYS A 121 -8.65 -8.48 -9.63
CA LYS A 121 -7.61 -9.16 -8.86
C LYS A 121 -6.73 -8.17 -8.11
N LEU A 122 -6.29 -8.59 -6.92
CA LEU A 122 -5.22 -7.98 -6.13
C LEU A 122 -4.10 -9.00 -5.97
N MET A 123 -2.86 -8.61 -6.27
CA MET A 123 -1.70 -9.49 -6.20
C MET A 123 -0.63 -8.85 -5.32
N PHE A 124 -0.18 -9.59 -4.31
CA PHE A 124 0.93 -9.20 -3.44
C PHE A 124 2.20 -9.93 -3.87
N VAL A 125 3.31 -9.20 -3.94
CA VAL A 125 4.64 -9.79 -4.15
C VAL A 125 5.28 -9.93 -2.78
N THR A 126 5.42 -11.17 -2.32
CA THR A 126 5.95 -11.53 -1.00
C THR A 126 7.23 -12.36 -1.14
N ASP A 127 7.93 -12.55 -0.03
CA ASP A 127 9.15 -13.36 0.10
C ASP A 127 8.89 -14.81 0.54
N VAL A 128 7.62 -15.18 0.75
CA VAL A 128 7.17 -16.55 1.00
C VAL A 128 6.48 -17.16 -0.22
N GLU A 129 6.39 -18.49 -0.27
CA GLU A 129 5.73 -19.20 -1.39
C GLU A 129 4.21 -18.99 -1.42
N GLY A 130 3.60 -18.62 -0.29
CA GLY A 130 2.17 -18.45 -0.11
C GLY A 130 1.71 -19.01 1.22
N ILE A 131 0.45 -19.44 1.29
CA ILE A 131 -0.11 -20.09 2.48
C ILE A 131 0.30 -21.56 2.48
N LEU A 132 1.01 -21.98 3.53
CA LEU A 132 1.42 -23.36 3.73
C LEU A 132 0.56 -24.05 4.79
N LYS A 133 0.09 -25.27 4.53
CA LYS A 133 -0.50 -26.15 5.53
C LYS A 133 0.33 -27.42 5.64
N ASN A 134 0.89 -27.68 6.82
CA ASN A 134 1.77 -28.83 7.06
C ASN A 134 2.99 -28.90 6.10
N GLY A 135 3.49 -27.74 5.65
CA GLY A 135 4.63 -27.65 4.73
C GLY A 135 4.27 -27.80 3.24
N GLU A 136 2.99 -27.93 2.90
CA GLU A 136 2.51 -27.96 1.52
C GLU A 136 1.83 -26.64 1.15
N LEU A 137 2.11 -26.13 -0.06
CA LEU A 137 1.51 -24.93 -0.60
C LEU A 137 0.04 -25.16 -0.94
N LEU A 138 -0.82 -24.27 -0.47
CA LEU A 138 -2.22 -24.24 -0.87
C LEU A 138 -2.39 -23.35 -2.11
N ASP A 139 -2.70 -23.97 -3.25
CA ASP A 139 -2.88 -23.25 -4.53
C ASP A 139 -4.08 -22.29 -4.52
N VAL A 140 -5.16 -22.68 -3.84
CA VAL A 140 -6.41 -21.91 -3.73
C VAL A 140 -6.96 -22.08 -2.33
N VAL A 141 -7.35 -20.97 -1.72
CA VAL A 141 -7.98 -20.90 -0.40
C VAL A 141 -9.17 -19.96 -0.50
N THR A 142 -10.33 -20.40 -0.04
CA THR A 142 -11.52 -19.55 0.11
C THR A 142 -11.39 -18.65 1.34
N GLU A 143 -12.19 -17.58 1.42
CA GLU A 143 -12.21 -16.70 2.59
C GLU A 143 -12.44 -17.47 3.90
N GLN A 144 -13.40 -18.41 3.90
CA GLN A 144 -13.72 -19.20 5.09
C GLN A 144 -12.57 -20.12 5.50
N GLU A 145 -11.89 -20.75 4.53
CA GLU A 145 -10.70 -21.56 4.81
C GLU A 145 -9.56 -20.69 5.35
N ALA A 146 -9.32 -19.52 4.77
CA ALA A 146 -8.29 -18.60 5.22
C ALA A 146 -8.53 -18.18 6.69
N LEU A 147 -9.78 -17.84 7.04
CA LEU A 147 -10.15 -17.53 8.43
C LEU A 147 -9.93 -18.72 9.37
N SER A 148 -10.31 -19.93 8.96
CA SER A 148 -10.05 -21.15 9.74
C SER A 148 -8.55 -21.38 9.96
N LEU A 149 -7.72 -21.14 8.94
CA LEU A 149 -6.27 -21.29 9.05
C LEU A 149 -5.65 -20.24 9.97
N ILE A 150 -6.21 -19.03 10.04
CA ILE A 150 -5.82 -18.00 11.02
C ILE A 150 -6.21 -18.45 12.44
N ASP A 151 -7.45 -18.91 12.64
CA ASP A 151 -7.94 -19.40 13.94
C ASP A 151 -7.17 -20.63 14.44
N GLU A 152 -6.76 -21.51 13.52
CA GLU A 152 -5.89 -22.67 13.78
C GLU A 152 -4.43 -22.29 14.07
N GLY A 153 -4.05 -21.02 13.86
CA GLY A 153 -2.67 -20.52 14.01
C GLY A 153 -1.71 -20.97 12.91
N ILE A 154 -2.22 -21.53 11.81
CA ILE A 154 -1.44 -21.94 10.64
C ILE A 154 -0.99 -20.70 9.85
N ILE A 155 -1.91 -19.77 9.62
CA ILE A 155 -1.57 -18.42 9.15
C ILE A 155 -1.35 -17.56 10.38
N SER A 156 -0.13 -17.09 10.58
CA SER A 156 0.23 -16.18 11.65
C SER A 156 1.22 -15.14 11.14
N GLY A 157 1.20 -13.96 11.76
CA GLY A 157 2.23 -12.93 11.56
C GLY A 157 3.30 -12.99 12.63
N GLU A 158 4.48 -12.43 12.34
CA GLU A 158 5.50 -12.09 13.36
C GLU A 158 5.24 -10.72 13.99
#